data_AF-A0A061HVD9-F1
#
_entry.id   AF-A0A061HVD9-F1
#
_cell.length_a   1.000
_cell.length_b   1.000
_cell.length_c   1.000
_cell.angle_alpha   90.00
_cell.angle_beta   90.00
_cell.angle_gamma   90.00
#
_symmetry.space_group_name_H-M   'P 1'
#
loop_
_entity.id
_entity.type
_entity.pdbx_description
1 polymer ?
#
loop_
_entity_poly.entity_id
_entity_poly.type
_entity_poly.pdbx_seq_one_letter_code
_entity_poly.pdbx_strand_id
1 'polypeptide(L)'
;KILNLKSDEHIFKFLKAKFGFGATRDFDANLYLCEEAFGLLPLNTFQRLSETLLFYAYVFVLFVTVITASVVAFHNLSDSANPQAVGQTRKCAVDLKPEAAYNLIHTLLFGVLAMSTMRMKYLWISHMCVFASFGLCSSEIWELLLRLLHLCNPKRIWVMRYSVPILTLLYLCCKSWPGMMDELSELKEFYDPDTVELMDWI
;
A
#
# COMPACT_ATOMS: atom_id res chain seq x y z
N LYS A 1 9.78 30.71 -10.22
CA LYS A 1 9.83 31.46 -8.94
C LYS A 1 8.58 31.18 -8.08
N ILE A 2 8.06 29.95 -8.10
CA ILE A 2 6.83 29.52 -7.42
C ILE A 2 7.30 28.42 -6.48
N LEU A 3 7.15 28.62 -5.17
CA LEU A 3 7.73 27.85 -4.05
C LEU A 3 9.20 28.19 -3.73
N ASN A 4 9.40 29.36 -3.12
CA ASN A 4 10.62 29.74 -2.37
C ASN A 4 10.62 29.04 -0.98
N LEU A 5 10.51 27.71 -0.95
CA LEU A 5 10.52 26.93 0.29
C LEU A 5 11.96 26.45 0.56
N LYS A 6 12.68 27.22 1.38
CA LYS A 6 14.06 26.91 1.81
C LYS A 6 14.20 25.53 2.48
N SER A 7 13.10 24.97 2.99
CA SER A 7 13.04 23.65 3.64
C SER A 7 12.97 22.48 2.64
N ASP A 8 12.38 22.67 1.47
CA ASP A 8 12.18 21.60 0.47
C ASP A 8 13.39 21.42 -0.45
N GLU A 9 14.32 22.38 -0.44
CA GLU A 9 15.55 22.30 -1.22
C GLU A 9 16.36 21.06 -0.85
N HIS A 10 16.39 20.68 0.44
CA HIS A 10 17.08 19.48 0.92
C HIS A 10 16.41 18.19 0.45
N ILE A 11 15.07 18.11 0.47
CA ILE A 11 14.32 16.93 0.00
C ILE A 11 14.51 16.75 -1.51
N PHE A 12 14.46 17.85 -2.27
CA PHE A 12 14.62 17.78 -3.73
C PHE A 12 16.07 17.47 -4.15
N LYS A 13 17.07 18.01 -3.43
CA LYS A 13 18.48 17.61 -3.59
C LYS A 13 18.68 16.14 -3.27
N PHE A 14 18.09 15.65 -2.18
CA PHE A 14 18.12 14.23 -1.81
C PHE A 14 17.47 13.35 -2.89
N LEU A 15 16.27 13.67 -3.37
CA LEU A 15 15.60 12.90 -4.43
C LEU A 15 16.43 12.91 -5.73
N LYS A 16 16.99 14.06 -6.12
CA LYS A 16 17.89 14.15 -7.27
C LYS A 16 19.12 13.28 -7.11
N ALA A 17 19.78 13.31 -5.95
CA ALA A 17 20.94 12.46 -5.68
C ALA A 17 20.57 10.98 -5.69
N LYS A 18 19.43 10.62 -5.08
CA LYS A 18 18.92 9.25 -4.98
C LYS A 18 18.59 8.60 -6.32
N PHE A 19 18.03 9.37 -7.25
CA PHE A 19 17.73 8.89 -8.61
C PHE A 19 18.88 9.15 -9.61
N GLY A 20 20.03 9.66 -9.17
CA GLY A 20 21.20 9.90 -10.02
C GLY A 20 21.10 11.12 -10.94
N PHE A 21 20.13 12.01 -10.71
CA PHE A 21 19.89 13.24 -11.49
C PHE A 21 20.53 14.50 -10.86
N GLY A 22 21.26 14.38 -9.75
CA GLY A 22 21.84 15.48 -8.98
C GLY A 22 23.36 15.47 -8.92
N ALA A 23 23.97 16.61 -8.55
CA ALA A 23 25.41 16.70 -8.34
C ALA A 23 25.81 15.85 -7.13
N THR A 24 26.69 14.87 -7.36
CA THR A 24 27.11 13.84 -6.39
C THR A 24 28.06 14.33 -5.27
N ARG A 25 28.23 15.64 -5.11
CA ARG A 25 29.20 16.25 -4.19
C ARG A 25 28.58 16.83 -2.90
N ASP A 26 27.26 16.79 -2.74
CA ASP A 26 26.62 17.28 -1.52
C ASP A 26 26.80 16.26 -0.38
N PHE A 27 27.55 16.65 0.65
CA PHE A 27 27.86 15.78 1.81
C PHE A 27 26.59 15.29 2.52
N ASP A 28 25.63 16.18 2.78
CA ASP A 28 24.38 15.84 3.45
C ASP A 28 23.55 14.80 2.68
N ALA A 29 23.55 14.88 1.35
CA ALA A 29 22.86 13.91 0.50
C ALA A 29 23.54 12.54 0.53
N ASN A 30 24.88 12.51 0.49
CA ASN A 30 25.66 11.27 0.57
C ASN A 30 25.54 10.62 1.96
N LEU A 31 25.44 11.42 3.02
CA LEU A 31 25.20 10.93 4.38
C LEU A 31 23.83 10.21 4.46
N TYR A 32 22.77 10.80 3.91
CA TYR A 32 21.46 10.13 3.85
C TYR A 32 21.45 8.90 2.95
N LEU A 33 22.22 8.85 1.86
CA LEU A 33 22.29 7.68 1.00
C LEU A 33 23.04 6.50 1.65
N CYS A 34 23.96 6.79 2.56
CA CYS A 34 24.71 5.78 3.32
C CYS A 34 23.90 5.19 4.48
N GLU A 35 22.90 5.92 4.97
CA GLU A 35 22.04 5.50 6.07
C GLU A 35 21.04 4.42 5.60
N GLU A 36 21.02 3.25 6.26
CA GLU A 36 20.14 2.14 5.88
C GLU A 36 18.65 2.52 5.90
N ALA A 37 18.25 3.48 6.73
CA ALA A 37 16.89 3.98 6.82
C ALA A 37 16.37 4.63 5.51
N PHE A 38 17.27 5.08 4.63
CA PHE A 38 16.93 5.65 3.33
C PHE A 38 17.31 4.75 2.16
N GLY A 39 17.83 3.54 2.44
CA GLY A 39 18.08 2.51 1.45
C GLY A 39 16.82 1.98 0.78
N LEU A 40 17.01 1.12 -0.22
CA LEU A 40 15.94 0.38 -0.89
C LEU A 40 15.28 -0.59 0.07
N LEU A 41 13.98 -0.85 -0.11
CA LEU A 41 13.24 -1.79 0.75
C LEU A 41 13.80 -3.23 0.63
N PRO A 42 14.01 -3.97 1.75
CA PRO A 42 14.64 -5.28 1.72
C PRO A 42 13.57 -6.33 1.42
N LEU A 43 13.92 -7.34 0.62
CA LEU A 43 12.97 -8.38 0.20
C LEU A 43 12.35 -9.16 1.38
N ASN A 44 13.04 -9.24 2.52
CA ASN A 44 12.52 -9.83 3.76
C ASN A 44 11.22 -9.13 4.24
N THR A 45 11.04 -7.84 3.95
CA THR A 45 9.79 -7.14 4.32
C THR A 45 8.59 -7.73 3.60
N PHE A 46 8.74 -8.13 2.33
CA PHE A 46 7.67 -8.77 1.57
C PHE A 46 7.34 -10.15 2.13
N GLN A 47 8.35 -10.94 2.50
CA GLN A 47 8.16 -12.24 3.12
C GLN A 47 7.34 -12.11 4.41
N ARG A 48 7.75 -11.21 5.31
CA ARG A 48 7.01 -10.94 6.56
C ARG A 48 5.57 -10.46 6.31
N LEU A 49 5.35 -9.65 5.28
CA LEU A 49 4.01 -9.17 4.92
C LEU A 49 3.15 -10.25 4.24
N SER A 50 3.77 -11.22 3.58
CA SER A 50 3.07 -12.38 3.01
C SER A 50 2.58 -13.35 4.09
N GLU A 51 3.35 -13.51 5.17
CA GLU A 51 2.97 -14.34 6.32
C GLU A 51 1.72 -13.84 7.06
N THR A 52 1.38 -12.56 6.93
CA THR A 52 0.18 -11.97 7.54
C THR A 52 -1.06 -12.08 6.65
N LEU A 53 -0.99 -12.77 5.49
CA LEU A 53 -2.00 -12.79 4.43
C LEU A 53 -2.35 -11.43 3.80
N LEU A 54 -1.98 -10.33 4.43
CA LEU A 54 -2.32 -8.97 4.02
C LEU A 54 -1.76 -8.65 2.64
N PHE A 55 -0.52 -9.05 2.38
CA PHE A 55 0.08 -8.84 1.06
C PHE A 55 -0.69 -9.54 -0.06
N TYR A 56 -1.17 -10.77 0.16
CA TYR A 56 -1.96 -11.50 -0.83
C TYR A 56 -3.32 -10.82 -1.10
N ALA A 57 -4.01 -10.39 -0.04
CA ALA A 57 -5.26 -9.65 -0.16
C ALA A 57 -5.07 -8.32 -0.91
N TYR A 58 -4.01 -7.58 -0.58
CA TYR A 58 -3.64 -6.34 -1.25
C TYR A 58 -3.34 -6.55 -2.74
N VAL A 59 -2.49 -7.52 -3.10
CA VAL A 59 -2.14 -7.83 -4.50
C VAL A 59 -3.38 -8.25 -5.29
N PHE A 60 -4.27 -9.04 -4.69
CA PHE A 60 -5.53 -9.44 -5.32
C PHE A 60 -6.41 -8.23 -5.65
N VAL A 61 -6.63 -7.34 -4.69
CA VAL A 61 -7.44 -6.11 -4.91
C VAL A 61 -6.78 -5.19 -5.93
N LEU A 62 -5.46 -5.03 -5.87
CA LEU A 62 -4.69 -4.25 -6.84
C LEU A 62 -4.84 -4.81 -8.25
N PHE A 63 -4.76 -6.12 -8.42
CA PHE A 63 -4.89 -6.75 -9.72
C PHE A 63 -6.29 -6.51 -10.33
N VAL A 64 -7.36 -6.72 -9.54
CA VAL A 64 -8.74 -6.50 -10.00
C VAL A 64 -8.98 -5.03 -10.37
N THR A 65 -8.49 -4.09 -9.54
CA THR A 65 -8.64 -2.65 -9.81
C THR A 65 -7.84 -2.20 -11.02
N VAL A 66 -6.63 -2.71 -11.24
CA VAL A 66 -5.82 -2.41 -12.44
C VAL A 66 -6.47 -2.95 -13.71
N ILE A 67 -7.00 -4.19 -13.70
CA ILE A 67 -7.74 -4.73 -14.84
C ILE A 67 -8.95 -3.85 -15.16
N THR A 68 -9.72 -3.51 -14.13
CA THR A 68 -10.91 -2.66 -14.28
C THR A 68 -10.55 -1.30 -14.88
N ALA A 69 -9.53 -0.63 -14.34
CA ALA A 69 -9.05 0.65 -14.86
C ALA A 69 -8.54 0.53 -16.31
N SER A 70 -7.84 -0.56 -16.63
CA SER A 70 -7.34 -0.81 -17.99
C SER A 70 -8.48 -0.98 -18.99
N VAL A 71 -9.48 -1.82 -18.67
CA VAL A 71 -10.65 -2.05 -19.52
C VAL A 71 -11.39 -0.73 -19.78
N VAL A 72 -11.59 0.10 -18.74
CA VAL A 72 -12.21 1.42 -18.86
C VAL A 72 -11.38 2.36 -19.73
N ALA A 73 -10.06 2.40 -19.55
CA ALA A 73 -9.17 3.22 -20.38
C ALA A 73 -9.22 2.81 -21.85
N PHE A 74 -9.18 1.50 -22.15
CA PHE A 74 -9.29 0.98 -23.52
C PHE A 74 -10.65 1.27 -24.15
N HIS A 75 -11.74 1.17 -23.39
CA HIS A 75 -13.07 1.48 -23.89
C HIS A 75 -13.20 2.98 -24.23
N ASN A 76 -12.70 3.87 -23.37
CA ASN A 76 -12.70 5.32 -23.63
C ASN A 76 -11.87 5.68 -24.88
N LEU A 77 -10.70 5.06 -25.06
CA LEU A 77 -9.86 5.26 -26.24
C LEU A 77 -10.53 4.72 -27.52
N SER A 78 -11.26 3.61 -27.43
CA SER A 78 -11.95 2.99 -28.57
C SER A 78 -13.22 3.73 -28.97
N ASP A 79 -13.98 4.25 -27.99
CA ASP A 79 -15.20 5.03 -28.23
C ASP A 79 -14.88 6.37 -28.93
N SER A 80 -13.72 6.96 -28.62
CA SER A 80 -13.16 8.10 -29.37
C SER A 80 -12.83 7.76 -30.83
N ALA A 81 -12.72 6.49 -31.20
CA ALA A 81 -12.38 6.04 -32.56
C ALA A 81 -13.60 5.54 -33.36
N ASN A 82 -14.75 5.23 -32.73
CA ASN A 82 -15.92 4.69 -33.44
C ASN A 82 -17.26 5.17 -32.82
N PRO A 83 -17.83 6.30 -33.29
CA PRO A 83 -19.03 6.90 -32.71
C PRO A 83 -20.37 6.19 -33.03
N GLN A 84 -20.38 4.98 -33.60
CA GLN A 84 -21.61 4.37 -34.15
C GLN A 84 -22.05 3.01 -33.58
N ALA A 85 -21.45 2.51 -32.49
CA ALA A 85 -21.90 1.28 -31.82
C ALA A 85 -22.85 1.55 -30.62
N VAL A 86 -23.78 2.50 -30.78
CA VAL A 86 -24.85 2.76 -29.81
C VAL A 86 -25.92 1.69 -29.98
N GLY A 87 -25.92 0.63 -29.16
CA GLY A 87 -27.04 -0.32 -29.20
C GLY A 87 -27.06 -1.48 -28.21
N GLN A 88 -25.92 -2.12 -27.88
CA GLN A 88 -25.98 -3.39 -27.11
C GLN A 88 -25.11 -3.48 -25.85
N THR A 89 -24.12 -2.61 -25.64
CA THR A 89 -23.18 -2.74 -24.52
C THR A 89 -23.60 -2.01 -23.24
N ARG A 90 -24.90 -1.70 -23.09
CA ARG A 90 -25.44 -0.96 -21.92
C ARG A 90 -25.50 -1.79 -20.62
N LYS A 91 -25.09 -3.06 -20.61
CA LYS A 91 -25.25 -3.95 -19.43
C LYS A 91 -24.00 -4.14 -18.56
N CYS A 92 -22.83 -3.62 -18.94
CA CYS A 92 -21.63 -3.61 -18.09
C CYS A 92 -20.89 -2.28 -18.26
N ALA A 93 -21.57 -1.16 -17.99
CA ALA A 93 -20.88 0.08 -17.71
C ALA A 93 -20.12 -0.10 -16.38
N VAL A 94 -18.93 -0.68 -16.46
CA VAL A 94 -17.99 -0.72 -15.34
C VAL A 94 -17.41 0.68 -15.27
N ASP A 95 -18.09 1.58 -14.59
CA ASP A 95 -17.55 2.90 -14.33
C ASP A 95 -16.46 2.79 -13.28
N LEU A 96 -15.28 3.37 -13.54
CA LEU A 96 -14.22 3.39 -12.56
C LEU A 96 -14.59 4.44 -11.51
N LYS A 97 -15.08 4.01 -10.36
CA LYS A 97 -15.40 4.91 -9.25
C LYS A 97 -14.20 5.81 -8.95
N PRO A 98 -14.42 7.13 -8.78
CA PRO A 98 -13.34 8.08 -8.51
C PRO A 98 -12.55 7.72 -7.25
N GLU A 99 -13.21 7.10 -6.26
CA GLU A 99 -12.59 6.56 -5.05
C GLU A 99 -11.57 5.45 -5.36
N ALA A 100 -11.91 4.51 -6.27
CA ALA A 100 -11.01 3.44 -6.67
C ALA A 100 -9.82 3.98 -7.46
N ALA A 101 -10.03 4.98 -8.32
CA ALA A 101 -8.96 5.67 -9.04
C ALA A 101 -8.00 6.40 -8.09
N TYR A 102 -8.54 7.16 -7.12
CA TYR A 102 -7.75 7.85 -6.11
C TYR A 102 -6.89 6.88 -5.30
N ASN A 103 -7.48 5.79 -4.82
CA ASN A 103 -6.77 4.78 -4.04
C ASN A 103 -5.73 4.02 -4.88
N LEU A 104 -5.99 3.80 -6.18
CA LEU A 104 -5.03 3.20 -7.10
C LEU A 104 -3.80 4.11 -7.29
N ILE A 105 -4.01 5.40 -7.52
CA ILE A 105 -2.92 6.38 -7.66
C ILE A 105 -2.09 6.45 -6.38
N HIS A 106 -2.74 6.54 -5.21
CA HIS A 106 -2.02 6.55 -3.93
C HIS A 106 -1.24 5.27 -3.67
N THR A 107 -1.82 4.12 -4.00
CA THR A 107 -1.15 2.82 -3.91
C THR A 107 0.14 2.79 -4.72
N LEU A 108 0.09 3.27 -5.96
CA LEU A 108 1.26 3.36 -6.84
C LEU A 108 2.31 4.33 -6.28
N LEU A 109 1.88 5.52 -5.85
CA LEU A 109 2.77 6.55 -5.30
C LEU A 109 3.48 6.07 -4.02
N PHE A 110 2.72 5.57 -3.05
CA PHE A 110 3.30 5.06 -1.80
C PHE A 110 4.13 3.79 -2.03
N GLY A 111 3.77 2.96 -3.00
CA GLY A 111 4.58 1.81 -3.39
C GLY A 111 5.95 2.22 -3.94
N VAL A 112 5.99 3.16 -4.88
CA VAL A 112 7.27 3.69 -5.41
C VAL A 112 8.09 4.35 -4.30
N LEU A 113 7.44 5.14 -3.44
CA LEU A 113 8.12 5.79 -2.31
C LEU A 113 8.70 4.76 -1.34
N ALA A 114 7.95 3.72 -0.97
CA ALA A 114 8.41 2.67 -0.07
C ALA A 114 9.53 1.83 -0.68
N MET A 115 9.44 1.49 -1.96
CA MET A 115 10.51 0.78 -2.67
C MET A 115 11.79 1.60 -2.72
N SER A 116 11.66 2.91 -2.92
CA SER A 116 12.81 3.81 -2.93
C SER A 116 13.42 3.96 -1.54
N THR A 117 12.60 4.05 -0.48
CA THR A 117 13.02 4.48 0.86
C THR A 117 12.42 3.56 1.93
N MET A 118 13.28 2.80 2.62
CA MET A 118 12.93 1.89 3.72
C MET A 118 11.97 2.50 4.74
N ARG A 119 12.25 3.72 5.20
CA ARG A 119 11.40 4.42 6.19
C ARG A 119 9.99 4.72 5.69
N MET A 120 9.77 4.80 4.38
CA MET A 120 8.43 5.06 3.82
C MET A 120 7.53 3.82 3.79
N LYS A 121 8.05 2.65 4.21
CA LYS A 121 7.25 1.43 4.36
C LYS A 121 6.06 1.58 5.31
N TYR A 122 6.16 2.43 6.34
CA TYR A 122 5.07 2.60 7.32
C TYR A 122 3.84 3.27 6.70
N LEU A 123 4.05 4.26 5.82
CA LEU A 123 2.97 4.91 5.07
C LEU A 123 2.34 3.92 4.11
N TRP A 124 3.17 3.15 3.40
CA TRP A 124 2.70 2.19 2.42
C TRP A 124 1.94 1.02 3.04
N ILE A 125 2.46 0.40 4.11
CA ILE A 125 1.79 -0.72 4.81
C ILE A 125 0.45 -0.28 5.36
N SER A 126 0.36 0.90 5.98
CA SER A 126 -0.91 1.45 6.48
C SER A 126 -1.92 1.62 5.34
N HIS A 127 -1.47 2.15 4.20
CA HIS A 127 -2.31 2.28 3.02
C HIS A 127 -2.73 0.92 2.44
N MET A 128 -1.85 -0.10 2.47
CA MET A 128 -2.21 -1.45 2.04
C MET A 128 -3.38 -2.02 2.85
N CYS A 129 -3.42 -1.81 4.16
CA CYS A 129 -4.52 -2.26 5.02
C CYS A 129 -5.84 -1.62 4.60
N VAL A 130 -5.84 -0.30 4.37
CA VAL A 130 -7.02 0.46 3.93
C VAL A 130 -7.46 0.00 2.54
N PHE A 131 -6.53 -0.17 1.61
CA PHE A 131 -6.83 -0.58 0.25
C PHE A 131 -7.34 -2.02 0.16
N ALA A 132 -6.72 -2.94 0.90
CA ALA A 132 -7.15 -4.33 0.97
C ALA A 132 -8.54 -4.45 1.60
N SER A 133 -8.83 -3.71 2.68
CA SER A 133 -10.17 -3.71 3.29
C SER A 133 -11.22 -3.08 2.37
N PHE A 134 -10.91 -1.99 1.66
CA PHE A 134 -11.79 -1.40 0.65
C PHE A 134 -12.20 -2.44 -0.40
N GLY A 135 -11.25 -3.21 -0.93
CA GLY A 135 -11.54 -4.23 -1.92
C GLY A 135 -12.28 -5.44 -1.35
N LEU A 136 -11.80 -6.02 -0.25
CA LEU A 136 -12.43 -7.19 0.38
C LEU A 136 -13.86 -6.90 0.86
N CYS A 137 -14.17 -5.67 1.25
CA CYS A 137 -15.50 -5.27 1.68
C CYS A 137 -16.40 -4.80 0.51
N SER A 138 -15.90 -4.75 -0.73
CA SER A 138 -16.67 -4.31 -1.89
C SER A 138 -17.52 -5.44 -2.48
N SER A 139 -18.79 -5.19 -2.76
CA SER A 139 -19.67 -6.19 -3.39
C SER A 139 -19.28 -6.49 -4.83
N GLU A 140 -18.73 -5.50 -5.54
CA GLU A 140 -18.34 -5.58 -6.95
C GLU A 140 -17.23 -6.61 -7.16
N ILE A 141 -16.20 -6.62 -6.29
CA ILE A 141 -15.09 -7.58 -6.40
C ILE A 141 -15.57 -9.01 -6.14
N TRP A 142 -16.44 -9.22 -5.15
CA TRP A 142 -17.02 -10.54 -4.88
C TRP A 142 -17.94 -11.02 -6.00
N GLU A 143 -18.69 -10.12 -6.62
CA GLU A 143 -19.53 -10.46 -7.77
C GLU A 143 -18.68 -10.88 -8.97
N LEU A 144 -17.62 -10.13 -9.29
CA LEU A 144 -16.67 -10.48 -10.36
C LEU A 144 -15.99 -11.84 -10.09
N LEU A 145 -15.56 -12.08 -8.85
CA LEU A 145 -14.91 -13.33 -8.44
C LEU A 145 -15.86 -14.53 -8.54
N LEU A 146 -17.10 -14.40 -8.07
CA LEU A 146 -18.08 -15.49 -8.12
C LEU A 146 -18.59 -15.77 -9.53
N ARG A 147 -18.64 -14.72 -10.38
CA ARG A 147 -18.91 -14.87 -11.81
C ARG A 147 -17.79 -15.65 -12.51
N LEU A 148 -16.52 -15.36 -12.19
CA LEU A 148 -15.38 -16.12 -12.68
C LEU A 148 -15.44 -17.60 -12.26
N LEU A 149 -15.91 -17.87 -11.04
CA LEU A 149 -16.04 -19.22 -10.48
C LEU A 149 -17.35 -19.92 -10.87
N HIS A 150 -18.20 -19.33 -11.74
CA HIS A 150 -19.53 -19.83 -12.13
C HIS A 150 -20.49 -20.17 -10.97
N LEU A 151 -20.22 -19.70 -9.75
CA LEU A 151 -20.95 -20.08 -8.53
C LEU A 151 -21.80 -18.91 -8.01
N CYS A 152 -22.55 -18.26 -8.91
CA CYS A 152 -23.32 -17.07 -8.61
C CYS A 152 -24.55 -17.38 -7.73
N ASN A 153 -24.43 -17.10 -6.43
CA ASN A 153 -25.59 -17.08 -5.54
C ASN A 153 -25.55 -15.80 -4.68
N PRO A 154 -26.60 -14.95 -4.70
CA PRO A 154 -26.60 -13.67 -4.00
C PRO A 154 -26.41 -13.81 -2.49
N LYS A 155 -26.94 -14.89 -1.89
CA LYS A 155 -26.74 -15.18 -0.46
C LYS A 155 -25.28 -15.48 -0.14
N ARG A 156 -24.57 -16.16 -1.06
CA ARG A 156 -23.15 -16.50 -0.91
C ARG A 156 -22.25 -15.27 -0.99
N ILE A 157 -22.56 -14.31 -1.87
CA ILE A 157 -21.82 -13.03 -1.96
C ILE A 157 -21.82 -12.32 -0.60
N TRP A 158 -23.00 -12.20 0.01
CA TRP A 158 -23.17 -11.52 1.29
C TRP A 158 -22.41 -12.25 2.40
N VAL A 159 -22.53 -13.58 2.48
CA VAL A 159 -21.80 -14.39 3.47
C VAL A 159 -20.29 -14.23 3.31
N MET A 160 -19.75 -14.33 2.09
CA MET A 160 -18.30 -14.20 1.85
C MET A 160 -17.79 -12.79 2.19
N ARG A 161 -18.55 -11.75 1.85
CA ARG A 161 -18.20 -10.35 2.10
C ARG A 161 -17.94 -10.04 3.57
N TYR A 162 -18.69 -10.64 4.50
CA TYR A 162 -18.47 -10.42 5.93
C TYR A 162 -17.57 -11.50 6.54
N SER A 163 -17.74 -12.76 6.13
CA SER A 163 -16.99 -13.87 6.70
C SER A 163 -15.49 -13.76 6.42
N VAL A 164 -15.10 -13.35 5.21
CA VAL A 164 -13.69 -13.31 4.82
C VAL A 164 -12.91 -12.23 5.60
N PRO A 165 -13.34 -10.95 5.65
CA PRO A 165 -12.67 -9.93 6.46
C PRO A 165 -12.60 -10.29 7.95
N ILE A 166 -13.69 -10.80 8.53
CA ILE A 166 -13.74 -11.20 9.95
C ILE A 166 -12.76 -12.33 10.22
N LEU A 167 -12.71 -13.36 9.37
CA LEU A 167 -11.79 -14.48 9.53
C LEU A 167 -10.33 -14.03 9.38
N THR A 168 -10.04 -13.14 8.42
CA THR A 168 -8.69 -12.58 8.28
C THR A 168 -8.27 -11.75 9.47
N LEU A 169 -9.17 -10.93 10.03
CA LEU A 169 -8.89 -10.15 11.25
C LEU A 169 -8.65 -11.07 12.45
N LEU A 170 -9.49 -12.09 12.64
CA LEU A 170 -9.33 -13.05 13.73
C LEU A 170 -7.99 -13.79 13.61
N TYR A 171 -7.63 -14.26 12.41
CA TYR A 171 -6.36 -14.91 12.15
C TYR A 171 -5.16 -14.00 12.48
N LEU A 172 -5.22 -12.74 12.01
CA LEU A 172 -4.18 -11.74 12.28
C LEU A 172 -4.03 -11.49 13.78
N CYS A 173 -5.13 -11.31 14.50
CA CYS A 173 -5.14 -11.16 15.96
C CYS A 173 -4.49 -12.37 16.63
N CYS A 174 -4.90 -13.59 16.31
CA CYS A 174 -4.34 -14.81 16.91
C CYS A 174 -2.84 -14.97 16.61
N LYS A 175 -2.39 -14.67 15.38
CA LYS A 175 -0.96 -14.76 14.99
C LYS A 175 -0.11 -13.69 15.69
N SER A 176 -0.66 -12.50 15.89
CA SER A 176 0.09 -11.35 16.43
C SER A 176 0.03 -11.27 17.96
N TRP A 177 -0.96 -11.94 18.58
CA TRP A 177 -1.18 -11.98 20.02
C TRP A 177 0.05 -12.39 20.85
N PRO A 178 0.75 -13.51 20.57
CA PRO A 178 1.86 -13.94 21.42
C PRO A 178 3.01 -12.93 21.41
N GLY A 179 3.42 -12.46 20.22
CA GLY A 179 4.49 -11.46 20.12
C GLY A 179 4.14 -10.13 20.76
N MET A 180 2.88 -9.67 20.63
CA MET A 180 2.42 -8.46 21.31
C MET A 180 2.40 -8.63 22.83
N MET A 181 2.03 -9.82 23.32
CA MET A 181 2.03 -10.12 24.75
C MET A 181 3.45 -10.16 25.32
N ASP A 182 4.40 -10.73 24.57
CA ASP A 182 5.82 -10.77 24.96
C ASP A 182 6.39 -9.34 25.06
N GLU A 183 6.16 -8.48 24.06
CA GLU A 183 6.60 -7.07 24.06
C GLU A 183 5.92 -6.25 25.17
N LEU A 184 4.62 -6.48 25.45
CA LEU A 184 3.91 -5.83 26.55
C LEU A 184 4.38 -6.32 27.93
N SER A 185 4.86 -7.56 28.02
CA SER A 185 5.46 -8.12 29.24
C SER A 185 6.88 -7.61 29.48
N GLU A 186 7.56 -7.20 28.41
CA GLU A 186 8.82 -6.48 28.45
C GLU A 186 8.54 -5.02 28.84
N LEU A 187 8.26 -4.78 30.13
CA LEU A 187 8.33 -3.44 30.71
C LEU A 187 9.79 -2.98 30.62
N LYS A 188 10.20 -2.46 29.46
CA LYS A 188 11.40 -1.62 29.35
C LYS A 188 11.15 -0.41 30.25
N GLU A 189 11.56 -0.51 31.52
CA GLU A 189 12.06 0.66 32.22
C GLU A 189 13.06 1.34 31.28
N PHE A 190 12.95 2.65 31.17
CA PHE A 190 13.79 3.47 30.30
C PHE A 190 15.25 3.32 30.74
N TYR A 191 15.92 2.27 30.26
CA TYR A 191 17.30 1.96 30.56
C TYR A 191 18.16 2.66 29.52
N ASP A 192 18.40 3.94 29.76
CA ASP A 192 19.38 4.73 29.04
C ASP A 192 20.72 4.60 29.77
N PRO A 193 21.68 3.83 29.25
CA PRO A 193 22.93 3.54 29.95
C PRO A 193 23.70 4.81 30.28
N ASP A 194 23.64 5.82 29.41
CA ASP A 194 24.29 7.11 29.59
C ASP A 194 23.68 7.88 30.78
N THR A 195 22.36 7.81 30.95
CA THR A 195 21.67 8.43 32.09
C THR A 195 21.93 7.67 33.40
N VAL A 196 22.02 6.34 33.36
CA VAL A 196 22.32 5.51 34.53
C VAL A 196 23.76 5.74 35.00
N GLU A 197 24.73 5.78 34.09
CA GLU A 197 26.13 6.05 34.40
C GLU A 197 26.30 7.46 34.99
N LEU A 198 25.55 8.45 34.49
CA LEU A 198 25.52 9.80 35.06
C LEU A 198 24.93 9.81 36.48
N MET A 199 23.90 9.02 36.75
CA MET A 199 23.23 8.96 38.05
C MET A 199 24.06 8.19 39.10
N ASP A 200 24.83 7.18 38.69
CA ASP A 200 25.82 6.50 39.54
C ASP A 200 27.06 7.36 39.82
N TRP A 201 27.38 8.31 38.93
CA TRP A 201 28.50 9.23 39.09
C TRP A 201 28.22 10.37 40.09
N ILE A 202 26.96 10.79 40.27
CA ILE A 202 26.53 11.88 41.19
C ILE A 202 26.47 11.37 42.64
#